data_AF-A0A8S1TY50-F1
#
_entry.id   AF-A0A8S1TY50-F1
#
_cell.length_a   1.000
_cell.length_b   1.000
_cell.length_c   1.000
_cell.angle_alpha   90.00
_cell.angle_beta   90.00
_cell.angle_gamma   90.00
#
_symmetry.space_group_name_H-M   'P 1'
#
loop_
_entity.id
_entity.type
_entity.pdbx_description
1 polymer ?
#
loop_
_entity_poly.entity_id
_entity_poly.type
_entity_poly.pdbx_seq_one_letter_code
_entity_poly.pdbx_strand_id
1 'polypeptide(L)'
;MIQIQQKEQTPFKTFQLLQIQCQVTMKFLAGKLQTKQQFLGRLIETFQLRYQSDANDPDTHFIIELQDDTQNQFLFYGDLIAIKHFKSQLYINVNHDQRRDQLDQFDVSLMEKPEYFVIQPPDEDQNLQLKYLNKKIVDPFRLLSCDNRKYLISHSLKNESNTLVKGKQNLDVKITNEGVWNFVYFESDNHILKMFNRVQSQPVYVESGSKIIIRNWWTGFTLHSHTIMVSQGTKQEVTCFSHPRDKNDYWSIVKQQSRNTSKYINREDQILLQHLQTALYLNVSDEESFSELGHLVFCSLKAQFFSLQTFEEFILEMNKPFVIKFNNYFLAQSPSAAECNIGNQQECIFVEEQTQACLWIIEKII
;
A
#
# COMPACT_ATOMS: atom_id res chain seq x y z
N MET A 1 -14.92 19.03 -38.75
CA MET A 1 -14.20 18.81 -37.48
C MET A 1 -15.19 18.24 -36.48
N ILE A 2 -15.11 16.93 -36.21
CA ILE A 2 -15.94 16.29 -35.19
C ILE A 2 -15.24 16.54 -33.86
N GLN A 3 -15.80 17.41 -33.02
CA GLN A 3 -15.37 17.55 -31.63
C GLN A 3 -15.76 16.26 -30.91
N ILE A 4 -14.77 15.41 -30.62
CA ILE A 4 -14.92 14.31 -29.68
C ILE A 4 -15.07 14.96 -28.31
N GLN A 5 -16.30 15.03 -27.79
CA GLN A 5 -16.52 15.33 -26.38
C GLN A 5 -15.77 14.27 -25.57
N GLN A 6 -14.72 14.67 -24.86
CA GLN A 6 -14.09 13.83 -23.84
C GLN A 6 -15.17 13.57 -22.78
N LYS A 7 -15.73 12.37 -22.80
CA LYS A 7 -16.59 11.87 -21.72
C LYS A 7 -15.74 11.91 -20.45
N GLU A 8 -16.12 12.70 -19.45
CA GLU A 8 -15.44 12.69 -18.16
C GLU A 8 -15.40 11.26 -17.63
N GLN A 9 -14.19 10.72 -17.47
CA GLN A 9 -14.04 9.37 -16.93
C GLN A 9 -14.44 9.40 -15.47
N THR A 10 -15.44 8.58 -15.11
CA THR A 10 -15.86 8.45 -13.72
C THR A 10 -14.77 7.72 -12.92
N PRO A 11 -14.53 8.07 -11.65
CA PRO A 11 -13.56 7.36 -10.82
C PRO A 11 -14.02 5.96 -10.40
N PHE A 12 -13.09 5.01 -10.32
CA PHE A 12 -13.36 3.60 -10.00
C PHE A 12 -13.82 3.41 -8.56
N LYS A 13 -14.72 2.45 -8.34
CA LYS A 13 -15.26 2.11 -7.01
C LYS A 13 -14.84 0.72 -6.56
N THR A 14 -14.83 0.53 -5.24
CA THR A 14 -14.59 -0.76 -4.60
C THR A 14 -15.70 -1.76 -4.91
N PHE A 15 -15.38 -3.06 -4.86
CA PHE A 15 -16.30 -4.17 -5.16
C PHE A 15 -16.93 -4.13 -6.56
N GLN A 16 -16.43 -3.28 -7.46
CA GLN A 16 -16.82 -3.32 -8.87
C GLN A 16 -16.11 -4.45 -9.58
N LEU A 17 -16.85 -5.12 -10.47
CA LEU A 17 -16.26 -5.99 -11.46
C LEU A 17 -15.51 -5.12 -12.46
N LEU A 18 -14.20 -5.32 -12.56
CA LEU A 18 -13.34 -4.55 -13.46
C LEU A 18 -12.33 -5.44 -14.17
N GLN A 19 -11.68 -4.85 -15.16
CA GLN A 19 -10.56 -5.46 -15.87
C GLN A 19 -9.31 -4.63 -15.63
N ILE A 20 -8.16 -5.30 -15.64
CA ILE A 20 -6.85 -4.65 -15.46
C ILE A 20 -6.09 -4.79 -16.77
N GLN A 21 -5.83 -3.67 -17.45
CA GLN A 21 -5.17 -3.63 -18.75
C GLN A 21 -3.75 -3.11 -18.61
N CYS A 22 -2.78 -3.82 -19.19
CA CYS A 22 -1.40 -3.33 -19.27
C CYS A 22 -1.29 -2.24 -20.35
N GLN A 23 -0.70 -1.10 -20.02
CA GLN A 23 -0.56 0.01 -20.96
C GLN A 23 0.33 -0.29 -22.17
N VAL A 24 1.39 -1.07 -21.98
CA VAL A 24 2.34 -1.37 -23.07
C VAL A 24 1.74 -2.36 -24.05
N THR A 25 1.16 -3.44 -23.54
CA THR A 25 0.68 -4.53 -24.39
C THR A 25 -0.76 -4.33 -24.84
N MET A 26 -1.51 -3.43 -24.20
CA MET A 26 -2.95 -3.23 -24.35
C MET A 26 -3.77 -4.50 -24.09
N LYS A 27 -3.17 -5.54 -23.51
CA LYS A 27 -3.84 -6.79 -23.16
C LYS A 27 -4.35 -6.74 -21.72
N PHE A 28 -5.37 -7.56 -21.45
CA PHE A 28 -5.97 -7.71 -20.13
C PHE A 28 -5.26 -8.78 -19.33
N LEU A 29 -5.07 -8.51 -18.05
CA LEU A 29 -4.72 -9.49 -17.06
C LEU A 29 -5.80 -10.59 -17.03
N ALA A 30 -5.39 -11.85 -16.92
CA ALA A 30 -6.32 -12.96 -16.88
C ALA A 30 -5.83 -14.12 -15.99
N GLY A 31 -6.75 -14.70 -15.23
CA GLY A 31 -6.50 -15.87 -14.39
C GLY A 31 -6.90 -17.17 -15.08
N LYS A 32 -5.94 -17.98 -15.55
CA LYS A 32 -6.23 -19.27 -16.18
C LYS A 32 -5.79 -20.44 -15.32
N LEU A 33 -6.70 -21.41 -15.18
CA LEU A 33 -6.39 -22.71 -14.60
C LEU A 33 -5.42 -23.45 -15.53
N GLN A 34 -4.24 -23.78 -15.02
CA GLN A 34 -3.31 -24.67 -15.69
C GLN A 34 -3.13 -25.93 -14.85
N THR A 35 -3.57 -27.06 -15.38
CA THR A 35 -3.29 -28.36 -14.78
C THR A 35 -1.87 -28.77 -15.17
N LYS A 36 -0.97 -28.88 -14.20
CA LYS A 36 0.35 -29.49 -14.39
C LYS A 36 0.34 -30.90 -13.83
N GLN A 37 0.78 -31.85 -14.65
CA GLN A 37 0.96 -33.24 -14.23
C GLN A 37 2.31 -33.36 -13.52
N GLN A 38 2.30 -33.76 -12.24
CA GLN A 38 3.53 -34.08 -11.53
C GLN A 38 3.92 -35.55 -11.71
N PHE A 39 5.22 -35.81 -11.48
CA PHE A 39 5.77 -37.16 -11.34
C PHE A 39 5.03 -37.89 -10.20
N LEU A 40 4.53 -39.12 -10.46
CA LEU A 40 3.56 -39.91 -9.66
C LEU A 40 2.07 -39.67 -9.92
N GLY A 41 1.69 -38.94 -10.98
CA GLY A 41 0.29 -38.93 -11.46
C GLY A 41 -0.67 -38.07 -10.65
N ARG A 42 -0.18 -37.31 -9.66
CA ARG A 42 -0.97 -36.26 -9.01
C ARG A 42 -1.06 -35.05 -9.96
N LEU A 43 -2.27 -34.72 -10.37
CA LEU A 43 -2.54 -33.46 -11.08
C LEU A 43 -2.54 -32.34 -10.05
N ILE A 44 -1.71 -31.32 -10.28
CA ILE A 44 -1.77 -30.09 -9.50
C ILE A 44 -2.36 -29.03 -10.42
N GLU A 45 -3.48 -28.48 -9.97
CA GLU A 45 -4.06 -27.30 -10.56
C GLU A 45 -3.30 -26.07 -10.06
N THR A 46 -2.66 -25.37 -10.99
CA THR A 46 -1.97 -24.11 -10.72
C THR A 46 -2.66 -23.02 -11.52
N PHE A 47 -3.14 -21.99 -10.84
CA PHE A 47 -3.68 -20.82 -11.53
C PHE A 47 -2.53 -19.89 -11.92
N GLN A 48 -2.37 -19.70 -13.23
CA GLN A 48 -1.39 -18.77 -13.76
C GLN A 48 -2.06 -17.49 -14.23
N LEU A 49 -1.37 -16.37 -13.98
CA LEU A 49 -1.75 -15.09 -14.56
C LEU A 49 -1.08 -14.93 -15.93
N ARG A 50 -1.90 -14.62 -16.92
CA ARG A 50 -1.49 -14.41 -18.31
C ARG A 50 -2.14 -13.16 -18.86
N TYR A 51 -1.72 -12.77 -20.05
CA TYR A 51 -2.40 -11.73 -20.81
C TYR A 51 -3.30 -12.32 -21.88
N GLN A 52 -4.47 -11.71 -22.07
CA GLN A 52 -5.32 -11.99 -23.21
C GLN A 52 -5.89 -10.73 -23.84
N SER A 53 -6.14 -10.81 -25.15
CA SER A 53 -6.68 -9.69 -25.91
C SER A 53 -8.21 -9.64 -25.88
N ASP A 54 -8.87 -10.75 -25.53
CA ASP A 54 -10.33 -10.80 -25.49
C ASP A 54 -10.85 -10.20 -24.18
N ALA A 55 -11.40 -8.98 -24.29
CA ALA A 55 -12.04 -8.27 -23.19
C ALA A 55 -13.34 -8.94 -22.72
N ASN A 56 -13.93 -9.86 -23.47
CA ASN A 56 -15.17 -10.53 -23.07
C ASN A 56 -14.91 -11.85 -22.33
N ASP A 57 -13.66 -12.32 -22.27
CA ASP A 57 -13.34 -13.58 -21.60
C ASP A 57 -13.56 -13.42 -20.07
N PRO A 58 -14.42 -14.26 -19.45
CA PRO A 58 -14.67 -14.28 -18.02
C PRO A 58 -13.41 -14.30 -17.15
N ASP A 59 -12.33 -14.91 -17.64
CA ASP A 59 -11.06 -15.02 -16.94
C ASP A 59 -10.31 -13.66 -16.84
N THR A 60 -10.77 -12.59 -17.51
CA THR A 60 -10.23 -11.21 -17.36
C THR A 60 -10.85 -10.40 -16.22
N HIS A 61 -11.87 -10.91 -15.55
CA HIS A 61 -12.63 -10.12 -14.58
C HIS A 61 -12.10 -10.28 -13.17
N PHE A 62 -11.95 -9.15 -12.49
CA PHE A 62 -11.48 -9.08 -11.11
C PHE A 62 -12.41 -8.22 -10.27
N ILE A 63 -12.42 -8.50 -8.98
CA ILE A 63 -13.00 -7.67 -7.92
C ILE A 63 -11.84 -7.06 -7.15
N ILE A 64 -11.92 -5.76 -6.87
CA ILE A 64 -10.98 -5.07 -6.00
C ILE A 64 -11.61 -4.93 -4.62
N GLU A 65 -10.93 -5.49 -3.62
CA GLU A 65 -11.30 -5.46 -2.21
C GLU A 65 -10.30 -4.57 -1.47
N LEU A 66 -10.75 -3.56 -0.73
CA LEU A 66 -9.86 -2.79 0.16
C LEU A 66 -9.47 -3.63 1.37
N GLN A 67 -8.26 -3.44 1.88
CA GLN A 67 -7.85 -4.09 3.12
C GLN A 67 -8.65 -3.61 4.32
N ASP A 68 -8.86 -2.30 4.40
CA ASP A 68 -9.69 -1.72 5.43
C ASP A 68 -11.15 -1.69 4.95
N ASP A 69 -12.12 -1.99 5.82
CA ASP A 69 -13.55 -1.77 5.56
C ASP A 69 -13.87 -0.27 5.48
N THR A 70 -12.90 0.55 5.10
CA THR A 70 -13.13 1.95 4.92
C THR A 70 -14.20 2.08 3.86
N GLN A 71 -15.19 2.89 4.21
CA GLN A 71 -16.38 3.09 3.39
C GLN A 71 -16.05 3.80 2.06
N ASN A 72 -14.77 3.87 1.69
CA ASN A 72 -14.22 4.42 0.47
C ASN A 72 -15.00 3.90 -0.71
N GLN A 73 -15.88 4.78 -1.19
CA GLN A 73 -16.64 4.52 -2.40
C GLN A 73 -15.71 4.44 -3.59
N PHE A 74 -14.59 5.16 -3.57
CA PHE A 74 -13.66 5.28 -4.68
C PHE A 74 -12.28 4.77 -4.31
N LEU A 75 -11.54 4.30 -5.31
CA LEU A 75 -10.12 3.98 -5.17
C LEU A 75 -9.26 5.25 -5.28
N PHE A 76 -8.27 5.35 -4.40
CA PHE A 76 -7.27 6.42 -4.36
C PHE A 76 -5.86 5.86 -4.45
N TYR A 77 -4.92 6.70 -4.88
CA TYR A 77 -3.50 6.35 -4.74
C TYR A 77 -3.13 6.20 -3.25
N GLY A 78 -2.35 5.18 -2.96
CA GLY A 78 -1.95 4.75 -1.61
C GLY A 78 -2.91 3.77 -0.95
N ASP A 79 -4.08 3.49 -1.53
CA ASP A 79 -5.00 2.47 -1.03
C ASP A 79 -4.34 1.07 -1.08
N LEU A 80 -4.68 0.24 -0.09
CA LEU A 80 -4.30 -1.16 -0.05
C LEU A 80 -5.43 -2.03 -0.59
N ILE A 81 -5.13 -2.76 -1.66
CA ILE A 81 -6.10 -3.61 -2.32
C ILE A 81 -5.65 -5.06 -2.39
N ALA A 82 -6.62 -5.96 -2.21
CA ALA A 82 -6.52 -7.33 -2.68
C ALA A 82 -7.24 -7.44 -4.04
N ILE A 83 -6.65 -8.18 -4.97
CA ILE A 83 -7.18 -8.35 -6.32
C ILE A 83 -7.70 -9.78 -6.46
N LYS A 84 -9.01 -9.93 -6.45
CA LYS A 84 -9.68 -11.24 -6.48
C LYS A 84 -10.17 -11.57 -7.87
N HIS A 85 -9.74 -12.71 -8.40
CA HIS A 85 -10.23 -13.22 -9.67
C HIS A 85 -11.69 -13.66 -9.54
N PHE A 86 -12.57 -13.10 -10.38
CA PHE A 86 -14.02 -13.26 -10.24
C PHE A 86 -14.47 -14.72 -10.35
N LYS A 87 -13.92 -15.47 -11.31
CA LYS A 87 -14.38 -16.84 -11.57
C LYS A 87 -13.87 -17.84 -10.55
N SER A 88 -12.58 -17.79 -10.21
CA SER A 88 -11.98 -18.75 -9.28
C SER A 88 -12.10 -18.34 -7.81
N GLN A 89 -12.45 -17.09 -7.53
CA GLN A 89 -12.50 -16.51 -6.17
C GLN A 89 -11.15 -16.51 -5.44
N LEU A 90 -10.05 -16.66 -6.19
CA LEU A 90 -8.68 -16.64 -5.67
C LEU A 90 -8.03 -15.27 -5.87
N TYR A 91 -7.03 -14.95 -5.07
CA TYR A 91 -6.34 -13.66 -5.06
C TYR A 91 -5.00 -13.71 -5.80
N ILE A 92 -4.68 -12.63 -6.51
CA ILE A 92 -3.35 -12.43 -7.08
C ILE A 92 -2.31 -12.40 -5.97
N ASN A 93 -1.25 -13.19 -6.11
CA ASN A 93 -0.09 -13.20 -5.23
C ASN A 93 1.22 -13.23 -6.04
N VAL A 94 2.21 -12.47 -5.62
CA VAL A 94 3.60 -12.53 -6.06
C VAL A 94 4.35 -13.53 -5.18
N ASN A 95 4.71 -14.67 -5.75
CA ASN A 95 5.25 -15.80 -5.00
C ASN A 95 6.56 -15.44 -4.25
N HIS A 96 6.61 -15.81 -2.97
CA HIS A 96 7.75 -15.58 -2.07
C HIS A 96 8.88 -16.60 -2.27
N ASP A 97 8.54 -17.84 -2.65
CA ASP A 97 9.44 -19.00 -2.52
C ASP A 97 10.03 -19.48 -3.85
N GLN A 98 9.64 -18.86 -4.97
CA GLN A 98 10.07 -19.33 -6.30
C GLN A 98 11.30 -18.59 -6.83
N ARG A 99 12.12 -19.38 -7.55
CA ARG A 99 13.43 -18.98 -8.10
C ARG A 99 13.30 -17.68 -8.89
N ARG A 100 14.16 -16.72 -8.57
CA ARG A 100 14.53 -15.65 -9.50
C ARG A 100 14.88 -16.30 -10.83
N ASP A 101 14.26 -15.82 -11.90
CA ASP A 101 14.78 -16.12 -13.23
C ASP A 101 16.05 -15.31 -13.48
N GLN A 102 16.60 -15.44 -14.69
CA GLN A 102 17.81 -14.71 -15.08
C GLN A 102 17.62 -13.18 -15.13
N LEU A 103 16.40 -12.68 -14.94
CA LEU A 103 16.01 -11.27 -15.04
C LEU A 103 15.58 -10.67 -13.70
N ASP A 104 15.86 -11.35 -12.58
CA ASP A 104 15.43 -10.98 -11.22
C ASP A 104 13.90 -10.80 -11.10
N GLN A 105 13.14 -11.61 -11.85
CA GLN A 105 11.69 -11.63 -11.80
C GLN A 105 11.15 -12.81 -10.99
N PHE A 106 9.91 -12.65 -10.51
CA PHE A 106 9.22 -13.58 -9.64
C PHE A 106 7.90 -14.03 -10.26
N ASP A 107 7.51 -15.27 -9.98
CA ASP A 107 6.25 -15.81 -10.46
C ASP A 107 5.06 -15.19 -9.74
N VAL A 108 3.96 -15.00 -10.46
CA VAL A 108 2.69 -14.50 -9.92
C VAL A 108 1.61 -15.54 -10.21
N SER A 109 0.79 -15.84 -9.21
CA SER A 109 -0.23 -16.90 -9.25
C SER A 109 -1.51 -16.46 -8.53
N LEU A 110 -2.59 -17.23 -8.68
CA LEU A 110 -3.77 -17.06 -7.84
C LEU A 110 -3.71 -18.00 -6.63
N MET A 111 -4.00 -17.48 -5.44
CA MET A 111 -3.96 -18.20 -4.16
C MET A 111 -5.22 -17.93 -3.33
N GLU A 112 -5.48 -18.76 -2.32
CA GLU A 112 -6.65 -18.59 -1.44
C GLU A 112 -6.51 -17.38 -0.50
N LYS A 113 -5.29 -17.09 -0.04
CA LYS A 113 -5.02 -15.97 0.85
C LYS A 113 -4.76 -14.70 0.05
N PRO A 114 -5.31 -13.54 0.47
CA PRO A 114 -5.02 -12.28 -0.19
C PRO A 114 -3.58 -11.84 0.08
N GLU A 115 -2.92 -11.37 -0.98
CA GLU A 115 -1.78 -10.46 -0.88
C GLU A 115 -2.27 -9.05 -1.17
N TYR A 116 -1.73 -8.09 -0.44
CA TYR A 116 -2.13 -6.70 -0.55
C TYR A 116 -1.13 -5.90 -1.39
N PHE A 117 -1.69 -5.06 -2.27
CA PHE A 117 -0.93 -4.18 -3.14
C PHE A 117 -1.26 -2.72 -2.81
N VAL A 118 -0.23 -1.87 -2.73
CA VAL A 118 -0.41 -0.42 -2.74
C VAL A 118 -0.65 0.04 -4.17
N ILE A 119 -1.69 0.85 -4.39
CA ILE A 119 -1.88 1.51 -5.68
C ILE A 119 -1.01 2.75 -5.75
N GLN A 120 -0.01 2.74 -6.63
CA GLN A 120 0.93 3.85 -6.77
C GLN A 120 0.73 4.62 -8.06
N PRO A 121 1.05 5.93 -8.10
CA PRO A 121 1.10 6.67 -9.33
C PRO A 121 2.15 6.10 -10.30
N PRO A 122 1.97 6.33 -11.61
CA PRO A 122 2.85 5.77 -12.63
C PRO A 122 4.20 6.50 -12.71
N ASP A 123 4.24 7.77 -12.28
CA ASP A 123 5.43 8.60 -12.23
C ASP A 123 6.10 8.51 -10.84
N GLU A 124 7.41 8.29 -10.82
CA GLU A 124 8.24 8.33 -9.60
C GLU A 124 8.81 9.71 -9.30
N ASP A 125 8.54 10.71 -10.14
CA ASP A 125 9.09 12.06 -9.93
C ASP A 125 8.64 12.61 -8.58
N GLN A 126 9.61 12.73 -7.67
CA GLN A 126 9.46 13.19 -6.30
C GLN A 126 8.73 14.55 -6.21
N ASN A 127 8.90 15.42 -7.21
CA ASN A 127 8.26 16.73 -7.22
C ASN A 127 6.79 16.67 -7.66
N LEU A 128 6.40 15.62 -8.39
CA LEU A 128 5.05 15.44 -8.93
C LEU A 128 4.17 14.57 -8.03
N GLN A 129 4.70 13.87 -7.03
CA GLN A 129 3.90 12.94 -6.23
C GLN A 129 2.85 13.60 -5.33
N LEU A 130 3.11 14.84 -4.88
CA LEU A 130 2.11 15.63 -4.16
C LEU A 130 0.84 15.87 -5.00
N LYS A 131 0.94 15.81 -6.34
CA LYS A 131 -0.21 15.95 -7.27
C LYS A 131 -1.22 14.79 -7.16
N TYR A 132 -0.80 13.67 -6.57
CA TYR A 132 -1.62 12.46 -6.45
C TYR A 132 -2.22 12.26 -5.07
N LEU A 133 -1.83 13.08 -4.07
CA LEU A 133 -2.42 13.00 -2.74
C LEU A 133 -3.94 13.19 -2.85
N ASN A 134 -4.69 12.26 -2.26
CA ASN A 134 -6.15 12.28 -2.27
C ASN A 134 -6.79 12.26 -3.67
N LYS A 135 -6.01 12.00 -4.73
CA LYS A 135 -6.54 11.91 -6.08
C LYS A 135 -7.18 10.55 -6.29
N LYS A 136 -8.44 10.56 -6.71
CA LYS A 136 -9.13 9.34 -7.13
C LYS A 136 -8.41 8.75 -8.35
N ILE A 137 -8.31 7.44 -8.40
CA ILE A 137 -7.71 6.75 -9.54
C ILE A 137 -8.68 6.86 -10.71
N VAL A 138 -8.28 7.66 -11.69
CA VAL A 138 -8.85 7.77 -13.04
C VAL A 138 -7.78 7.55 -14.11
N ASP A 139 -6.52 7.51 -13.68
CA ASP A 139 -5.32 7.51 -14.48
C ASP A 139 -4.56 6.18 -14.31
N PRO A 140 -3.52 5.94 -15.12
CA PRO A 140 -2.72 4.72 -15.04
C PRO A 140 -2.01 4.62 -13.69
N PHE A 141 -1.78 3.41 -13.20
CA PHE A 141 -1.20 3.16 -11.88
C PHE A 141 -0.21 1.98 -11.89
N ARG A 142 0.49 1.82 -10.77
CA ARG A 142 1.36 0.67 -10.46
C ARG A 142 0.84 -0.06 -9.23
N LEU A 143 1.19 -1.33 -9.11
CA LEU A 143 0.84 -2.17 -7.97
C LEU A 143 2.11 -2.66 -7.30
N LEU A 144 2.35 -2.21 -6.07
CA LEU A 144 3.48 -2.63 -5.25
C LEU A 144 3.00 -3.59 -4.17
N SER A 145 3.52 -4.81 -4.15
CA SER A 145 3.26 -5.77 -3.07
C SER A 145 3.74 -5.23 -1.72
N CYS A 146 2.89 -5.29 -0.70
CA CYS A 146 3.25 -4.88 0.66
C CYS A 146 4.17 -5.89 1.35
N ASP A 147 4.04 -7.16 0.99
CA ASP A 147 4.73 -8.25 1.68
C ASP A 147 6.21 -8.32 1.25
N ASN A 148 6.49 -8.05 -0.03
CA ASN A 148 7.82 -8.26 -0.60
C ASN A 148 8.36 -7.09 -1.44
N ARG A 149 7.62 -5.98 -1.54
CA ARG A 149 8.00 -4.77 -2.30
C ARG A 149 8.30 -5.03 -3.77
N LYS A 150 7.65 -6.03 -4.38
CA LYS A 150 7.75 -6.28 -5.81
C LYS A 150 6.58 -5.64 -6.54
N TYR A 151 6.90 -4.99 -7.65
CA TYR A 151 5.93 -4.47 -8.59
C TYR A 151 5.33 -5.59 -9.42
N LEU A 152 4.01 -5.54 -9.62
CA LEU A 152 3.35 -6.36 -10.61
C LEU A 152 3.65 -5.82 -12.01
N ILE A 153 4.28 -6.62 -12.87
CA ILE A 153 4.72 -6.23 -14.20
C ILE A 153 4.24 -7.19 -15.29
N SER A 154 4.16 -6.65 -16.50
CA SER A 154 3.98 -7.39 -17.75
C SER A 154 5.31 -7.78 -18.35
N HIS A 155 5.58 -9.07 -18.46
CA HIS A 155 6.76 -9.56 -19.14
C HIS A 155 6.41 -10.25 -20.46
N SER A 156 6.91 -9.69 -21.57
CA SER A 156 6.84 -10.33 -22.89
C SER A 156 8.20 -10.90 -23.26
N LEU A 157 8.33 -12.24 -23.23
CA LEU A 157 9.50 -12.90 -23.81
C LEU A 157 9.46 -12.74 -25.33
N LYS A 158 10.54 -12.23 -25.93
CA LYS A 158 10.64 -11.94 -27.38
C LYS A 158 10.35 -13.13 -28.31
N ASN A 159 10.35 -14.36 -27.78
CA ASN A 159 10.24 -15.60 -28.55
C ASN A 159 9.00 -16.45 -28.21
N GLU A 160 8.11 -15.99 -27.32
CA GLU A 160 6.87 -16.71 -27.00
C GLU A 160 5.65 -15.84 -27.30
N SER A 161 4.64 -16.41 -27.96
CA SER A 161 3.32 -15.79 -28.13
C SER A 161 2.59 -15.57 -26.79
N ASN A 162 3.12 -16.11 -25.69
CA ASN A 162 2.60 -16.00 -24.35
C ASN A 162 3.34 -14.90 -23.57
N THR A 163 2.64 -13.79 -23.36
CA THR A 163 3.05 -12.79 -22.37
C THR A 163 2.64 -13.31 -20.97
N LEU A 164 3.56 -13.29 -20.00
CA LEU A 164 3.35 -13.74 -18.62
C LEU A 164 3.37 -12.56 -17.65
N VAL A 165 2.64 -12.69 -16.55
CA VAL A 165 2.61 -11.70 -15.48
C VAL A 165 3.64 -12.10 -14.44
N LYS A 166 4.49 -11.15 -14.03
CA LYS A 166 5.62 -11.37 -13.15
C LYS A 166 5.67 -10.31 -12.05
N GLY A 167 6.36 -10.60 -10.95
CA GLY A 167 6.76 -9.64 -9.94
C GLY A 167 8.19 -9.19 -10.18
N LYS A 168 8.52 -7.92 -9.90
CA LYS A 168 9.90 -7.41 -9.99
C LYS A 168 10.22 -6.44 -8.87
N GLN A 169 11.40 -6.58 -8.26
CA GLN A 169 11.79 -5.78 -7.09
C GLN A 169 12.00 -4.29 -7.43
N ASN A 170 12.61 -3.98 -8.58
CA ASN A 170 12.88 -2.62 -9.01
C ASN A 170 12.37 -2.40 -10.44
N LEU A 171 11.78 -1.23 -10.70
CA LEU A 171 11.44 -0.78 -12.04
C LEU A 171 12.66 -0.04 -12.61
N ASP A 172 13.36 -0.68 -13.55
CA ASP A 172 14.46 -0.02 -14.27
C ASP A 172 13.88 1.09 -15.17
N VAL A 173 14.65 2.16 -15.42
CA VAL A 173 14.23 3.36 -16.18
C VAL A 173 13.71 3.01 -17.58
N LYS A 174 14.19 1.89 -18.15
CA LYS A 174 13.77 1.39 -19.48
C LYS A 174 12.47 0.57 -19.47
N ILE A 175 12.04 0.11 -18.30
CA ILE A 175 10.93 -0.85 -18.10
C ILE A 175 9.76 -0.17 -17.36
N THR A 176 9.84 1.15 -17.13
CA THR A 176 8.87 1.96 -16.37
C THR A 176 7.42 1.79 -16.79
N ASN A 177 7.15 1.41 -18.05
CA ASN A 177 5.79 1.22 -18.58
C ASN A 177 5.27 -0.22 -18.46
N GLU A 178 6.13 -1.24 -18.32
CA GLU A 178 5.68 -2.65 -18.20
C GLU A 178 4.93 -2.92 -16.89
N GLY A 179 5.16 -2.09 -15.87
CA GLY A 179 4.45 -2.11 -14.59
C GLY A 179 3.26 -1.16 -14.50
N VAL A 180 2.87 -0.51 -15.61
CA VAL A 180 1.79 0.49 -15.62
C VAL A 180 0.50 -0.11 -16.15
N TRP A 181 -0.55 0.07 -15.38
CA TRP A 181 -1.85 -0.58 -15.53
C TRP A 181 -2.96 0.46 -15.61
N ASN A 182 -4.05 0.10 -16.28
CA ASN A 182 -5.30 0.83 -16.24
C ASN A 182 -6.39 -0.08 -15.68
N PHE A 183 -7.28 0.48 -14.88
CA PHE A 183 -8.58 -0.14 -14.67
C PHE A 183 -9.43 0.17 -15.90
N VAL A 184 -10.17 -0.84 -16.36
CA VAL A 184 -11.12 -0.72 -17.45
C VAL A 184 -12.49 -1.13 -16.92
N TYR A 185 -13.48 -0.26 -17.12
CA TYR A 185 -14.85 -0.55 -16.75
C TYR A 185 -15.38 -1.69 -17.60
N PHE A 186 -15.90 -2.71 -16.93
CA PHE A 186 -16.74 -3.69 -17.58
C PHE A 186 -18.19 -3.19 -17.57
N GLU A 187 -18.66 -2.64 -18.70
CA GLU A 187 -20.06 -2.27 -18.87
C GLU A 187 -20.90 -3.55 -18.99
N SER A 188 -21.41 -4.03 -17.85
CA SER A 188 -22.38 -5.13 -17.83
C SER A 188 -23.81 -4.59 -17.82
N ASP A 189 -24.64 -5.08 -18.73
CA ASP A 189 -26.09 -4.87 -18.69
C ASP A 189 -26.76 -5.57 -17.49
N ASN A 190 -26.02 -6.44 -16.79
CA ASN A 190 -26.54 -7.24 -15.70
C ASN A 190 -26.81 -6.38 -14.45
N HIS A 191 -28.10 -6.20 -14.13
CA HIS A 191 -28.57 -5.33 -13.04
C HIS A 191 -28.07 -5.73 -11.64
N ILE A 192 -27.65 -7.00 -11.44
CA ILE A 192 -27.06 -7.47 -10.18
C ILE A 192 -25.70 -6.79 -9.92
N LEU A 193 -24.91 -6.52 -10.96
CA LEU A 193 -23.62 -5.83 -10.85
C LEU A 193 -23.77 -4.31 -10.64
N LYS A 194 -24.97 -3.76 -10.86
CA LYS A 194 -25.31 -2.35 -10.59
C LYS A 194 -25.66 -2.09 -9.11
N MET A 195 -25.73 -3.12 -8.27
CA MET A 195 -26.21 -3.03 -6.88
C MET A 195 -25.24 -2.35 -5.90
N PHE A 196 -23.98 -2.09 -6.26
CA PHE A 196 -23.00 -1.43 -5.38
C PHE A 196 -23.06 0.11 -5.40
N ASN A 197 -24.27 0.67 -5.51
CA ASN A 197 -24.49 2.11 -5.50
C ASN A 197 -25.28 2.51 -4.25
N ARG A 198 -24.55 2.75 -3.14
CA ARG A 198 -24.79 3.80 -2.13
C ARG A 198 -23.99 3.48 -0.88
N VAL A 199 -22.73 3.88 -0.89
CA VAL A 199 -22.04 4.31 0.33
C VAL A 199 -21.50 5.69 0.00
N GLN A 200 -22.07 6.73 0.61
CA GLN A 200 -21.40 8.02 0.68
C GLN A 200 -20.40 7.88 1.83
N SER A 201 -19.10 7.79 1.52
CA SER A 201 -18.07 7.91 2.55
C SER A 201 -18.02 9.36 3.01
N GLN A 202 -18.45 9.61 4.24
CA GLN A 202 -18.09 10.85 4.93
C GLN A 202 -16.63 10.75 5.41
N PRO A 203 -15.90 11.86 5.51
CA PRO A 203 -14.60 11.91 6.16
C PRO A 203 -14.65 11.26 7.54
N VAL A 204 -13.67 10.41 7.85
CA VAL A 204 -13.52 9.80 9.17
C VAL A 204 -12.37 10.50 9.88
N TYR A 205 -12.69 11.42 10.78
CA TYR A 205 -11.69 12.15 11.55
C TYR A 205 -11.11 11.33 12.69
N VAL A 206 -9.83 11.54 12.99
CA VAL A 206 -9.11 10.83 14.03
C VAL A 206 -9.34 11.50 15.38
N GLU A 207 -9.92 10.75 16.32
CA GLU A 207 -10.15 11.20 17.69
C GLU A 207 -8.91 10.95 18.55
N SER A 208 -8.61 11.86 19.47
CA SER A 208 -7.54 11.66 20.46
C SER A 208 -7.85 10.44 21.32
N GLY A 209 -6.85 9.58 21.50
CA GLY A 209 -6.97 8.29 22.19
C GLY A 209 -7.45 7.14 21.30
N SER A 210 -7.68 7.39 20.01
CA SER A 210 -8.05 6.33 19.07
C SER A 210 -6.93 5.31 18.94
N LYS A 211 -7.30 4.04 18.96
CA LYS A 211 -6.46 2.93 18.55
C LYS A 211 -6.33 2.94 17.01
N ILE A 212 -5.11 3.07 16.51
CA ILE A 212 -4.80 3.30 15.10
C ILE A 212 -3.63 2.44 14.62
N ILE A 213 -3.50 2.33 13.29
CA ILE A 213 -2.28 1.90 12.60
C ILE A 213 -1.75 3.11 11.82
N ILE A 214 -0.45 3.35 11.90
CA ILE A 214 0.24 4.36 11.10
C ILE A 214 0.99 3.63 10.00
N ARG A 215 0.62 3.89 8.74
CA ARG A 215 1.16 3.19 7.58
C ARG A 215 1.83 4.15 6.63
N ASN A 216 2.98 3.77 6.09
CA ASN A 216 3.61 4.52 5.02
C ASN A 216 2.71 4.50 3.77
N TRP A 217 2.36 5.67 3.26
CA TRP A 217 1.45 5.85 2.13
C TRP A 217 1.98 5.19 0.85
N TRP A 218 3.30 5.21 0.68
CA TRP A 218 3.98 4.72 -0.51
C TRP A 218 4.18 3.20 -0.49
N THR A 219 4.70 2.65 0.61
CA THR A 219 5.16 1.25 0.65
C THR A 219 4.15 0.28 1.23
N GLY A 220 3.19 0.78 2.01
CA GLY A 220 2.26 -0.05 2.77
C GLY A 220 2.80 -0.57 4.11
N PHE A 221 4.05 -0.27 4.46
CA PHE A 221 4.66 -0.74 5.72
C PHE A 221 4.13 0.05 6.91
N THR A 222 4.00 -0.60 8.06
CA THR A 222 3.44 -0.02 9.28
C THR A 222 4.52 0.36 10.29
N LEU A 223 4.27 1.42 11.04
CA LEU A 223 5.09 1.76 12.20
C LEU A 223 4.93 0.66 13.26
N HIS A 224 6.03 0.01 13.64
CA HIS A 224 6.01 -1.22 14.43
C HIS A 224 7.01 -1.14 15.56
N SER A 225 6.55 -1.29 16.80
CA SER A 225 7.44 -1.31 17.97
C SER A 225 7.64 -2.71 18.51
N HIS A 226 8.90 -3.13 18.61
CA HIS A 226 9.25 -4.43 19.16
C HIS A 226 8.96 -4.49 20.67
N THR A 227 8.54 -5.64 21.17
CA THR A 227 8.31 -5.82 22.62
C THR A 227 9.60 -6.07 23.40
N ILE A 228 10.70 -6.37 22.71
CA ILE A 228 12.01 -6.63 23.31
C ILE A 228 12.71 -5.28 23.54
N MET A 229 13.17 -5.07 24.77
CA MET A 229 13.95 -3.88 25.10
C MET A 229 15.38 -4.01 24.59
N VAL A 230 15.86 -2.97 23.90
CA VAL A 230 17.25 -2.75 23.47
C VAL A 230 17.92 -1.69 24.37
N SER A 231 19.26 -1.62 24.34
CA SER A 231 20.08 -0.66 25.11
C SER A 231 19.79 -0.63 26.63
N GLN A 232 20.40 -1.58 27.35
CA GLN A 232 20.29 -1.73 28.82
C GLN A 232 18.85 -1.85 29.34
N GLY A 233 17.91 -2.27 28.49
CA GLY A 233 16.52 -2.49 28.88
C GLY A 233 15.66 -1.21 28.94
N THR A 234 16.05 -0.12 28.28
CA THR A 234 15.36 1.19 28.41
C THR A 234 14.65 1.67 27.15
N LYS A 235 15.02 1.15 25.98
CA LYS A 235 14.46 1.54 24.68
C LYS A 235 13.86 0.32 23.98
N GLN A 236 12.88 0.50 23.11
CA GLN A 236 12.40 -0.52 22.16
C GLN A 236 12.68 -0.04 20.75
N GLU A 237 13.19 -0.91 19.89
CA GLU A 237 13.36 -0.59 18.48
C GLU A 237 11.99 -0.32 17.83
N VAL A 238 11.95 0.71 16.99
CA VAL A 238 10.79 1.00 16.15
C VAL A 238 11.22 0.87 14.71
N THR A 239 10.44 0.12 13.94
CA THR A 239 10.73 -0.27 12.56
C THR A 239 9.54 0.04 11.67
N CYS A 240 9.76 -0.08 10.37
CA CYS A 240 8.70 -0.14 9.37
C CYS A 240 8.51 -1.62 9.01
N PHE A 241 7.40 -2.22 9.44
CA PHE A 241 7.10 -3.64 9.28
C PHE A 241 6.22 -3.88 8.06
N SER A 242 6.53 -4.91 7.29
CA SER A 242 5.65 -5.38 6.21
C SER A 242 4.54 -6.29 6.74
N HIS A 243 3.63 -6.74 5.89
CA HIS A 243 2.63 -7.73 6.28
C HIS A 243 3.24 -9.10 6.63
N PRO A 244 2.55 -9.92 7.46
CA PRO A 244 1.22 -9.71 8.02
C PRO A 244 1.23 -8.84 9.28
N ARG A 245 0.25 -7.94 9.42
CA ARG A 245 0.13 -7.04 10.58
C ARG A 245 -0.09 -7.81 11.89
N ASP A 246 0.38 -7.23 12.99
CA ASP A 246 0.18 -7.77 14.33
C ASP A 246 -0.10 -6.67 15.38
N LYS A 247 -0.01 -7.04 16.67
CA LYS A 247 -0.32 -6.13 17.79
C LYS A 247 0.74 -5.04 17.99
N ASN A 248 1.93 -5.21 17.44
CA ASN A 248 3.02 -4.26 17.55
C ASN A 248 2.87 -3.08 16.58
N ASP A 249 1.90 -3.16 15.65
CA ASP A 249 1.50 -2.07 14.76
C ASP A 249 0.47 -1.13 15.41
N TYR A 250 0.01 -1.42 16.62
CA TYR A 250 -1.10 -0.71 17.25
C TYR A 250 -0.61 0.47 18.10
N TRP A 251 -1.03 1.67 17.70
CA TRP A 251 -0.70 2.91 18.39
C TRP A 251 -1.96 3.61 18.91
N SER A 252 -1.79 4.46 19.91
CA SER A 252 -2.76 5.46 20.34
C SER A 252 -2.18 6.83 20.07
N ILE A 253 -2.95 7.67 19.39
CA ILE A 253 -2.59 9.05 19.11
C ILE A 253 -3.29 9.96 20.11
N VAL A 254 -2.52 10.62 20.98
CA VAL A 254 -3.07 11.42 22.08
C VAL A 254 -2.64 12.86 21.89
N LYS A 255 -3.60 13.78 21.75
CA LYS A 255 -3.26 15.19 21.65
C LYS A 255 -2.87 15.76 23.02
N GLN A 256 -1.91 16.67 23.02
CA GLN A 256 -1.58 17.48 24.20
C GLN A 256 -2.84 18.20 24.67
N GLN A 257 -3.04 18.30 25.98
CA GLN A 257 -4.10 19.12 26.54
C GLN A 257 -3.87 20.57 26.11
N SER A 258 -4.63 21.02 25.11
CA SER A 258 -4.57 22.36 24.55
C SER A 258 -5.87 23.12 24.85
N ARG A 259 -5.92 24.42 24.52
CA ARG A 259 -7.17 25.19 24.59
C ARG A 259 -8.26 24.66 23.67
N ASN A 260 -7.90 23.85 22.68
CA ASN A 260 -8.84 23.24 21.75
C ASN A 260 -9.54 22.04 22.40
N THR A 261 -10.83 22.18 22.67
CA THR A 261 -11.67 21.16 23.31
C THR A 261 -12.21 20.12 22.33
N SER A 262 -11.96 20.25 21.03
CA SER A 262 -12.36 19.25 20.03
C SER A 262 -11.75 17.90 20.36
N LYS A 263 -12.53 16.82 20.29
CA LYS A 263 -11.99 15.47 20.44
C LYS A 263 -11.12 15.03 19.27
N TYR A 264 -11.24 15.71 18.12
CA TYR A 264 -10.47 15.41 16.92
C TYR A 264 -9.12 16.13 16.91
N ILE A 265 -8.15 15.52 16.23
CA ILE A 265 -6.79 16.04 16.12
C ILE A 265 -6.69 17.04 15.00
N ASN A 266 -6.25 18.26 15.32
CA ASN A 266 -6.12 19.36 14.37
C ASN A 266 -4.65 19.65 14.08
N ARG A 267 -4.40 20.42 13.02
CA ARG A 267 -3.06 20.82 12.58
C ARG A 267 -2.19 21.43 13.68
N GLU A 268 -2.78 22.24 14.55
CA GLU A 268 -2.06 22.94 15.63
C GLU A 268 -1.87 22.08 16.89
N ASP A 269 -2.51 20.91 16.96
CA ASP A 269 -2.36 20.03 18.11
C ASP A 269 -0.99 19.34 18.06
N GLN A 270 -0.25 19.42 19.16
CA GLN A 270 0.87 18.50 19.40
C GLN A 270 0.32 17.15 19.84
N ILE A 271 0.96 16.07 19.42
CA ILE A 271 0.53 14.70 19.72
C ILE A 271 1.62 13.88 20.42
N LEU A 272 1.18 12.88 21.16
CA LEU A 272 1.98 11.75 21.62
C LEU A 272 1.53 10.52 20.83
N LEU A 273 2.48 9.66 20.50
CA LEU A 273 2.22 8.33 19.96
C LEU A 273 2.59 7.29 21.00
N GLN A 274 1.58 6.61 21.54
CA GLN A 274 1.76 5.55 22.52
C GLN A 274 1.58 4.19 21.86
N HIS A 275 2.58 3.34 21.96
CA HIS A 275 2.48 1.95 21.53
C HIS A 275 1.56 1.18 22.47
N LEU A 276 0.48 0.58 21.95
CA LEU A 276 -0.57 0.01 22.80
C LEU A 276 -0.17 -1.29 23.48
N GLN A 277 0.72 -2.08 22.87
CA GLN A 277 1.15 -3.36 23.44
C GLN A 277 2.08 -3.16 24.66
N THR A 278 2.90 -2.11 24.66
CA THR A 278 3.92 -1.89 25.71
C THR A 278 3.71 -0.62 26.54
N ALA A 279 2.71 0.19 26.16
CA ALA A 279 2.41 1.50 26.74
C ALA A 279 3.56 2.54 26.67
N LEU A 280 4.64 2.23 25.94
CA LEU A 280 5.75 3.14 25.70
C LEU A 280 5.39 4.18 24.63
N TYR A 281 6.12 5.29 24.61
CA TYR A 281 5.90 6.38 23.67
C TYR A 281 6.99 6.42 22.61
N LEU A 282 6.62 6.82 21.39
CA LEU A 282 7.57 7.11 20.33
C LEU A 282 8.50 8.26 20.76
N ASN A 283 9.79 8.11 20.51
CA ASN A 283 10.84 9.09 20.76
C ASN A 283 11.81 9.13 19.58
N VAL A 284 12.55 10.23 19.49
CA VAL A 284 13.74 10.35 18.64
C VAL A 284 14.97 10.64 19.50
N SER A 285 16.11 10.09 19.10
CA SER A 285 17.42 10.36 19.73
C SER A 285 18.12 11.49 19.00
N ASP A 286 19.10 12.14 19.66
CA ASP A 286 20.11 12.94 18.95
C ASP A 286 21.23 12.05 18.37
N GLU A 287 21.18 10.75 18.65
CA GLU A 287 22.08 9.73 18.08
C GLU A 287 21.67 9.40 16.64
N GLU A 288 22.67 9.17 15.80
CA GLU A 288 22.45 8.63 14.46
C GLU A 288 21.77 7.25 14.54
N SER A 289 20.91 7.03 13.56
CA SER A 289 20.29 5.74 13.26
C SER A 289 21.34 4.70 12.87
N PHE A 290 20.97 3.42 12.89
CA PHE A 290 21.86 2.33 12.51
C PHE A 290 22.34 2.45 11.06
N SER A 291 21.52 2.98 10.16
CA SER A 291 21.97 3.23 8.79
C SER A 291 22.71 4.55 8.58
N GLU A 292 22.84 5.38 9.61
CA GLU A 292 23.44 6.73 9.53
C GLU A 292 22.71 7.67 8.53
N LEU A 293 21.49 7.32 8.10
CA LEU A 293 20.68 8.10 7.15
C LEU A 293 19.80 9.16 7.83
N GLY A 294 19.78 9.17 9.16
CA GLY A 294 18.94 10.07 9.96
C GLY A 294 19.09 9.77 11.46
N HIS A 295 18.15 10.27 12.26
CA HIS A 295 18.12 10.10 13.71
C HIS A 295 17.37 8.83 14.12
N LEU A 296 17.88 8.18 15.17
CA LEU A 296 17.32 6.94 15.71
C LEU A 296 15.91 7.15 16.26
N VAL A 297 14.96 6.32 15.83
CA VAL A 297 13.59 6.25 16.37
C VAL A 297 13.47 5.06 17.33
N PHE A 298 12.87 5.28 18.49
CA PHE A 298 12.67 4.23 19.47
C PHE A 298 11.43 4.48 20.35
N CYS A 299 11.01 3.47 21.09
CA CYS A 299 9.99 3.59 22.12
C CYS A 299 10.60 3.62 23.52
N SER A 300 10.10 4.50 24.40
CA SER A 300 10.53 4.56 25.81
C SER A 300 9.43 5.08 26.72
N LEU A 301 9.66 5.08 28.04
CA LEU A 301 8.73 5.66 29.01
C LEU A 301 8.61 7.18 28.92
N LYS A 302 9.58 7.86 28.29
CA LYS A 302 9.54 9.32 28.12
C LYS A 302 8.55 9.65 27.00
N ALA A 303 7.61 10.55 27.30
CA ALA A 303 6.68 11.05 26.30
C ALA A 303 7.31 12.24 25.56
N GLN A 304 7.25 12.21 24.24
CA GLN A 304 7.75 13.26 23.37
C GLN A 304 6.64 13.74 22.44
N PHE A 305 6.51 15.07 22.32
CA PHE A 305 5.48 15.68 21.50
C PHE A 305 5.94 15.85 20.06
N PHE A 306 5.06 15.50 19.14
CA PHE A 306 5.24 15.65 17.70
C PHE A 306 4.20 16.61 17.15
N SER A 307 4.54 17.34 16.09
CA SER A 307 3.56 18.10 15.31
C SER A 307 3.18 17.34 14.05
N LEU A 308 1.98 17.60 13.55
CA LEU A 308 1.48 17.01 12.32
C LEU A 308 1.45 18.06 11.22
N GLN A 309 1.80 17.66 10.01
CA GLN A 309 1.63 18.46 8.81
C GLN A 309 0.69 17.73 7.86
N THR A 310 -0.50 18.29 7.66
CA THR A 310 -1.47 17.86 6.64
C THR A 310 -1.29 18.67 5.36
N PHE A 311 -1.67 18.11 4.22
CA PHE A 311 -1.53 18.75 2.91
C PHE A 311 -2.74 19.60 2.51
N GLU A 312 -3.86 19.41 3.20
CA GLU A 312 -5.05 20.24 3.10
C GLU A 312 -5.28 20.93 4.46
N GLU A 313 -5.97 22.08 4.46
CA GLU A 313 -6.47 22.64 5.71
C GLU A 313 -7.50 21.66 6.30
N PHE A 314 -7.56 21.58 7.63
CA PHE A 314 -8.47 20.76 8.43
C PHE A 314 -7.95 19.41 8.96
N ILE A 315 -8.66 19.00 10.01
CA ILE A 315 -8.54 17.88 10.95
C ILE A 315 -7.91 16.61 10.34
N LEU A 316 -7.06 15.94 11.11
CA LEU A 316 -6.48 14.64 10.74
C LEU A 316 -7.59 13.63 10.40
N GLU A 317 -7.54 13.08 9.20
CA GLU A 317 -8.54 12.17 8.66
C GLU A 317 -7.89 10.81 8.32
N MET A 318 -8.64 9.74 8.54
CA MET A 318 -8.25 8.38 8.15
C MET A 318 -8.00 8.33 6.64
N ASN A 319 -7.01 7.55 6.22
CA ASN A 319 -6.62 7.35 4.82
C ASN A 319 -6.21 8.63 4.06
N LYS A 320 -5.96 9.74 4.77
CA LYS A 320 -5.38 10.95 4.21
C LYS A 320 -3.89 11.03 4.53
N PRO A 321 -3.03 11.32 3.54
CA PRO A 321 -1.60 11.51 3.76
C PRO A 321 -1.31 12.66 4.71
N PHE A 322 -0.36 12.45 5.61
CA PHE A 322 0.17 13.45 6.53
C PHE A 322 1.65 13.16 6.83
N VAL A 323 2.29 14.09 7.53
CA VAL A 323 3.68 13.94 7.97
C VAL A 323 3.77 14.16 9.48
N ILE A 324 4.62 13.37 10.15
CA ILE A 324 4.93 13.49 11.58
C ILE A 324 6.27 14.22 11.72
N LYS A 325 6.30 15.27 12.54
CA LYS A 325 7.46 16.13 12.70
C LYS A 325 7.93 16.20 14.15
N PHE A 326 9.24 16.28 14.30
CA PHE A 326 9.89 16.66 15.54
C PHE A 326 10.95 17.71 15.25
N ASN A 327 10.79 18.91 15.81
CA ASN A 327 11.61 20.07 15.47
C ASN A 327 11.63 20.29 13.93
N ASN A 328 12.82 20.20 13.32
CA ASN A 328 13.03 20.34 11.88
C ASN A 328 13.09 19.01 11.13
N TYR A 329 12.86 17.89 11.81
CA TYR A 329 12.96 16.56 11.24
C TYR A 329 11.58 15.95 10.95
N PHE A 330 11.55 15.02 10.00
CA PHE A 330 10.37 14.30 9.53
C PHE A 330 10.53 12.79 9.75
N LEU A 331 9.51 12.13 10.30
CA LEU A 331 9.51 10.68 10.47
C LEU A 331 9.46 10.01 9.10
N ALA A 332 10.38 9.10 8.82
CA ALA A 332 10.53 8.45 7.53
C ALA A 332 10.80 6.95 7.63
N GLN A 333 10.39 6.23 6.60
CA GLN A 333 10.84 4.86 6.34
C GLN A 333 12.19 4.89 5.61
N SER A 334 13.22 4.34 6.24
CA SER A 334 14.55 4.20 5.63
C SER A 334 14.52 3.20 4.47
N PRO A 335 15.35 3.36 3.42
CA PRO A 335 15.59 2.29 2.45
C PRO A 335 16.36 1.10 3.06
N SER A 336 17.02 1.30 4.21
CA SER A 336 17.86 0.30 4.88
C SER A 336 17.02 -0.70 5.67
N ALA A 337 17.50 -1.94 5.76
CA ALA A 337 16.91 -2.96 6.61
C ALA A 337 17.02 -2.55 8.10
N ALA A 338 16.04 -2.97 8.90
CA ALA A 338 16.09 -2.78 10.36
C ALA A 338 17.16 -3.67 11.02
N GLU A 339 17.63 -3.28 12.21
CA GLU A 339 18.63 -4.05 12.96
C GLU A 339 18.09 -5.43 13.37
N CYS A 340 16.80 -5.49 13.74
CA CYS A 340 16.15 -6.70 14.25
C CYS A 340 16.22 -7.91 13.30
N ASN A 341 16.38 -7.75 11.99
CA ASN A 341 16.46 -8.85 10.99
C ASN A 341 15.32 -9.90 11.08
N ILE A 342 14.20 -9.62 11.75
CA ILE A 342 13.04 -10.53 11.87
C ILE A 342 12.01 -10.18 10.81
N GLY A 343 11.82 -11.03 9.80
CA GLY A 343 10.87 -10.75 8.72
C GLY A 343 11.35 -9.62 7.80
N ASN A 344 10.46 -9.09 6.97
CA ASN A 344 10.79 -8.02 6.04
C ASN A 344 10.49 -6.66 6.70
N GLN A 345 11.54 -6.03 7.24
CA GLN A 345 11.47 -4.79 8.00
C GLN A 345 12.50 -3.79 7.48
N GLN A 346 12.14 -2.52 7.58
CA GLN A 346 13.05 -1.42 7.32
C GLN A 346 13.18 -0.53 8.55
N GLU A 347 14.29 0.18 8.63
CA GLU A 347 14.52 1.09 9.74
C GLU A 347 13.53 2.26 9.71
N CYS A 348 13.10 2.72 10.87
CA CYS A 348 12.35 3.94 11.04
C CYS A 348 13.28 5.05 11.54
N ILE A 349 13.32 6.18 10.85
CA ILE A 349 14.28 7.26 11.12
C ILE A 349 13.62 8.63 11.09
N PHE A 350 14.25 9.64 11.68
CA PHE A 350 13.90 11.05 11.45
C PHE A 350 14.94 11.71 10.52
N VAL A 351 14.48 12.37 9.46
CA VAL A 351 15.34 12.99 8.43
C VAL A 351 15.08 14.48 8.29
N GLU A 352 16.06 15.23 7.79
CA GLU A 352 15.93 16.69 7.59
C GLU A 352 15.07 17.06 6.38
N GLU A 353 15.18 16.27 5.30
CA GLU A 353 14.46 16.54 4.06
C GLU A 353 13.16 15.76 4.01
N GLN A 354 12.05 16.46 3.76
CA GLN A 354 10.76 15.82 3.55
C GLN A 354 10.75 15.12 2.19
N THR A 355 10.61 13.79 2.21
CA THR A 355 10.52 12.94 1.01
C THR A 355 9.24 12.10 1.00
N GLN A 356 9.06 11.28 -0.04
CA GLN A 356 7.96 10.30 -0.13
C GLN A 356 7.93 9.34 1.07
N ALA A 357 9.11 9.00 1.59
CA ALA A 357 9.26 8.13 2.75
C ALA A 357 8.67 8.73 4.03
N CYS A 358 8.41 10.04 4.04
CA CYS A 358 7.81 10.77 5.16
C CYS A 358 6.29 10.82 5.11
N LEU A 359 5.66 10.27 4.06
CA LEU A 359 4.21 10.28 3.89
C LEU A 359 3.58 9.09 4.62
N TRP A 360 2.75 9.39 5.60
CA TRP A 360 2.02 8.42 6.40
C TRP A 360 0.52 8.58 6.20
N ILE A 361 -0.24 7.52 6.45
CA ILE A 361 -1.69 7.57 6.62
C ILE A 361 -2.08 6.86 7.91
N ILE A 362 -3.26 7.18 8.41
CA ILE A 362 -3.87 6.48 9.54
C ILE A 362 -4.96 5.56 9.02
N GLU A 363 -4.88 4.30 9.41
CA GLU A 363 -5.89 3.30 9.09
C GLU A 363 -6.77 3.02 10.29
N LYS A 364 -8.03 2.68 10.02
CA LYS A 364 -8.94 2.22 11.03
C LYS A 364 -8.68 0.74 11.33
N ILE A 365 -8.47 0.41 12.60
CA ILE A 365 -8.46 -0.98 13.05
C ILE A 365 -9.91 -1.47 13.07
N ILE A 366 -10.18 -2.53 12.30
CA ILE A 366 -11.49 -3.20 12.24
C ILE A 366 -11.69 -4.04 13.51
#